data_AF-A0A2G2LFY6-F1
#
_entry.id   AF-A0A2G2LFY6-F1
#
_cell.length_a   1.000
_cell.length_b   1.000
_cell.length_c   1.000
_cell.angle_alpha   90.00
_cell.angle_beta   90.00
_cell.angle_gamma   90.00
#
_symmetry.space_group_name_H-M   'P 1'
#
loop_
_entity.id
_entity.type
_entity.pdbx_description
1 polymer ?
#
loop_
_entity_poly.entity_id
_entity_poly.type
_entity_poly.pdbx_seq_one_letter_code
_entity_poly.pdbx_strand_id
1 'polypeptide(L)'
;MSQASEFAVFRTADAPKTQDEINARDGDMFAALLSNHSGAARPNYAVAGTLWADLTTGRFYKYDGTDDAELILRVDVPATAAATGTPGQFAYDASFAYFCTATDTWVRVAVATW
;
A
#
# COMPACT_ATOMS: atom_id res chain seq x y z
N MET A 1 10.41 -13.01 8.70
CA MET A 1 9.97 -12.78 7.31
C MET A 1 9.62 -14.13 6.71
N SER A 2 8.35 -14.51 6.68
CA SER A 2 7.94 -15.76 6.01
C SER A 2 7.87 -15.48 4.51
N GLN A 3 8.88 -15.94 3.79
CA GLN A 3 8.84 -16.05 2.33
C GLN A 3 7.57 -16.81 1.92
N ALA A 4 6.92 -16.39 0.83
CA ALA A 4 5.78 -17.10 0.26
C ALA A 4 6.16 -18.58 0.09
N SER A 5 5.43 -19.46 0.77
CA SER A 5 5.80 -20.86 0.91
C SER A 5 5.65 -21.65 -0.37
N GLU A 6 5.18 -21.10 -1.50
CA GLU A 6 5.03 -21.88 -2.72
C GLU A 6 5.11 -21.00 -3.96
N PHE A 7 6.33 -20.78 -4.44
CA PHE A 7 6.55 -20.47 -5.85
C PHE A 7 6.90 -21.78 -6.56
N ALA A 8 5.92 -22.34 -7.29
CA ALA A 8 6.08 -23.42 -8.26
C ALA A 8 6.78 -24.73 -7.80
N VAL A 9 6.51 -25.22 -6.59
CA VAL A 9 6.85 -26.60 -6.23
C VAL A 9 5.55 -27.29 -5.84
N PHE A 10 5.19 -28.37 -6.55
CA PHE A 10 4.34 -29.41 -5.97
C PHE A 10 5.14 -29.99 -4.80
N ARG A 11 5.09 -29.35 -3.63
CA ARG A 11 5.78 -29.86 -2.45
C ARG A 11 5.08 -31.15 -2.10
N THR A 12 5.84 -32.24 -2.05
CA THR A 12 5.39 -33.59 -1.67
C THR A 12 4.78 -33.67 -0.25
N ALA A 13 4.57 -32.53 0.42
CA ALA A 13 4.01 -32.38 1.75
C ALA A 13 2.55 -31.88 1.75
N ASP A 14 2.01 -31.41 0.63
CA ASP A 14 0.63 -30.93 0.53
C ASP A 14 -0.25 -31.96 -0.19
N ALA A 15 -1.45 -32.21 0.34
CA ALA A 15 -2.43 -33.06 -0.31
C ALA A 15 -2.63 -32.64 -1.79
N PRO A 16 -2.85 -33.58 -2.73
CA PRO A 16 -3.02 -33.25 -4.14
C PRO A 16 -4.06 -32.13 -4.31
N LYS A 17 -3.62 -31.00 -4.85
CA LYS A 17 -4.52 -29.88 -5.17
C LYS A 17 -5.42 -30.28 -6.32
N THR A 18 -6.68 -29.88 -6.25
CA THR A 18 -7.63 -30.02 -7.35
C THR A 18 -7.18 -29.17 -8.55
N GLN A 19 -7.61 -29.56 -9.75
CA GLN A 19 -7.31 -28.78 -10.95
C GLN A 19 -7.81 -27.34 -10.85
N ASP A 20 -8.95 -27.12 -10.18
CA ASP A 20 -9.54 -25.79 -10.02
C ASP A 20 -8.70 -24.91 -9.09
N GLU A 21 -8.14 -25.46 -8.01
CA GLU A 21 -7.22 -24.74 -7.12
C GLU A 21 -5.93 -24.33 -7.85
N ILE A 22 -5.42 -25.20 -8.73
CA ILE A 22 -4.23 -24.91 -9.54
C ILE A 22 -4.54 -23.79 -10.54
N ASN A 23 -5.65 -23.91 -11.27
CA ASN A 23 -6.08 -22.91 -12.26
C ASN A 23 -6.31 -21.52 -11.63
N ALA A 24 -6.92 -21.48 -10.44
CA ALA A 24 -7.15 -20.24 -9.71
C ALA A 24 -5.82 -19.55 -9.34
N ARG A 25 -4.85 -20.33 -8.82
CA ARG A 25 -3.53 -19.81 -8.46
C ARG A 25 -2.75 -19.32 -9.67
N ASP A 26 -2.75 -20.07 -10.77
CA ASP A 26 -2.09 -19.66 -12.00
C ASP A 26 -2.68 -18.34 -12.52
N GLY A 27 -4.02 -18.23 -12.51
CA GLY A 27 -4.73 -17.00 -12.86
C GLY A 27 -4.31 -15.80 -12.00
N ASP A 28 -4.24 -15.99 -10.68
CA ASP A 28 -3.81 -14.96 -9.73
C ASP A 28 -2.36 -14.52 -9.98
N MET A 29 -1.45 -15.47 -10.29
CA MET A 29 -0.05 -15.15 -10.60
C MET A 29 0.08 -14.36 -11.90
N PHE A 30 -0.66 -14.73 -12.95
CA PHE A 30 -0.66 -13.96 -14.20
C PHE A 30 -1.29 -12.58 -14.02
N ALA A 31 -2.36 -12.48 -13.23
CA ALA A 31 -2.97 -11.18 -12.90
C ALA A 31 -2.00 -10.30 -12.12
N ALA A 32 -1.27 -10.85 -11.14
CA ALA A 32 -0.23 -10.15 -10.40
C ALA A 32 0.90 -9.63 -11.31
N LEU A 33 1.39 -10.47 -12.22
CA LEU A 33 2.44 -10.10 -13.17
C LEU A 33 1.97 -9.02 -14.16
N LEU A 34 0.81 -9.22 -14.79
CA LEU A 34 0.30 -8.32 -15.82
C LEU A 34 -0.06 -6.94 -15.28
N SER A 35 -0.63 -6.90 -14.08
CA SER A 35 -0.94 -5.65 -13.39
C SER A 35 0.26 -5.03 -12.70
N ASN A 36 1.36 -5.77 -12.50
CA ASN A 36 2.47 -5.40 -11.65
C ASN A 36 2.03 -4.86 -10.27
N HIS A 37 1.06 -5.54 -9.65
CA HIS A 37 0.41 -5.11 -8.40
C HIS A 37 -0.09 -3.66 -8.44
N SER A 38 -0.81 -3.27 -9.49
CA SER A 38 -1.34 -1.90 -9.61
C SER A 38 -2.81 -1.87 -10.06
N GLY A 39 -3.52 -0.80 -9.69
CA GLY A 39 -4.95 -0.63 -10.00
C GLY A 39 -5.55 0.59 -9.32
N ALA A 40 -6.88 0.74 -9.36
CA ALA A 40 -7.61 1.79 -8.62
C ALA A 40 -8.00 1.35 -7.19
N ALA A 41 -7.75 0.09 -6.84
CA ALA A 41 -7.99 -0.51 -5.54
C ALA A 41 -7.02 -1.68 -5.34
N ARG A 42 -6.90 -2.16 -4.09
CA ARG A 42 -6.08 -3.33 -3.75
C ARG A 42 -6.47 -4.52 -4.64
N PRO A 43 -5.51 -5.17 -5.33
CA PRO A 43 -5.84 -6.34 -6.13
C PRO A 43 -6.35 -7.51 -5.29
N ASN A 44 -7.32 -8.28 -5.81
CA ASN A 44 -7.96 -9.37 -5.08
C ASN A 44 -7.01 -10.52 -4.70
N TYR A 45 -5.97 -10.76 -5.50
CA TYR A 45 -4.92 -11.76 -5.24
C TYR A 45 -3.86 -11.27 -4.25
N ALA A 46 -3.97 -10.05 -3.72
CA ALA A 46 -3.02 -9.53 -2.73
C ALA A 46 -3.08 -10.37 -1.45
N VAL A 47 -1.90 -10.72 -0.94
CA VAL A 47 -1.72 -11.42 0.34
C VAL A 47 -0.99 -10.51 1.31
N ALA A 48 -1.03 -10.82 2.61
CA ALA A 48 -0.31 -10.04 3.61
C ALA A 48 1.17 -9.87 3.21
N GLY A 49 1.62 -8.62 3.13
CA GLY A 49 2.94 -8.21 2.68
C GLY A 49 3.01 -7.71 1.22
N THR A 50 1.95 -7.86 0.42
CA THR A 50 1.91 -7.33 -0.95
C THR A 50 2.09 -5.82 -0.94
N LEU A 51 3.09 -5.34 -1.69
CA LEU A 51 3.22 -3.94 -2.06
C LEU A 51 2.45 -3.71 -3.35
N TRP A 52 1.59 -2.71 -3.38
CA TRP A 52 0.78 -2.38 -4.55
C TRP A 52 0.68 -0.86 -4.77
N ALA A 53 0.39 -0.46 -5.99
CA ALA A 53 0.29 0.94 -6.41
C ALA A 53 -1.13 1.31 -6.82
N ASP A 54 -1.65 2.40 -6.25
CA ASP A 54 -2.86 3.04 -6.74
C ASP A 54 -2.51 4.00 -7.87
N LEU A 55 -2.96 3.68 -9.09
CA LEU A 55 -2.70 4.49 -10.28
C LEU A 55 -3.61 5.72 -10.39
N THR A 56 -4.68 5.78 -9.61
CA THR A 56 -5.58 6.93 -9.56
C THR A 56 -4.95 8.06 -8.75
N THR A 57 -4.31 7.71 -7.63
CA THR A 57 -3.72 8.68 -6.70
C THR A 57 -2.20 8.75 -6.78
N GLY A 58 -1.54 7.78 -7.44
CA GLY A 58 -0.08 7.68 -7.52
C GLY A 58 0.58 7.23 -6.20
N ARG A 59 -0.19 6.60 -5.30
CA ARG A 59 0.24 6.22 -3.95
C ARG A 59 0.66 4.75 -3.91
N PHE A 60 1.63 4.43 -3.07
CA PHE A 60 2.04 3.05 -2.81
C PHE A 60 1.53 2.60 -1.45
N TYR A 61 1.06 1.36 -1.40
CA TYR A 61 0.48 0.74 -0.22
C TYR A 61 1.15 -0.61 0.06
N LYS A 62 1.12 -1.02 1.32
CA LYS A 62 1.44 -2.35 1.80
C LYS A 62 0.20 -2.95 2.44
N TYR A 63 -0.26 -4.08 1.93
CA TYR A 63 -1.31 -4.84 2.57
C TYR A 63 -0.73 -5.58 3.79
N ASP A 64 -1.27 -5.41 4.99
CA ASP A 64 -0.78 -6.09 6.20
C ASP A 64 -1.52 -7.40 6.53
N GLY A 65 -2.57 -7.72 5.77
CA GLY A 65 -3.46 -8.86 6.00
C GLY A 65 -4.84 -8.46 6.50
N THR A 66 -5.02 -7.21 6.92
CA THR A 66 -6.31 -6.62 7.29
C THR A 66 -6.53 -5.33 6.48
N ASP A 67 -5.59 -4.40 6.60
CA ASP A 67 -5.68 -3.04 6.08
C ASP A 67 -4.52 -2.72 5.11
N ASP A 68 -4.71 -1.66 4.32
CA ASP A 68 -3.68 -1.11 3.45
C ASP A 68 -2.93 0.00 4.16
N ALA A 69 -1.70 -0.30 4.58
CA ALA A 69 -0.78 0.69 5.14
C ALA A 69 -0.13 1.47 4.01
N GLU A 70 -0.39 2.76 3.94
CA GLU A 70 0.25 3.63 2.96
C GLU A 70 1.75 3.79 3.21
N LEU A 71 2.55 3.71 2.14
CA LEU A 71 4.00 3.90 2.19
C LEU A 71 4.42 5.35 1.86
N ILE A 72 3.62 6.09 1.08
CA ILE A 72 3.86 7.50 0.75
C ILE A 72 2.87 8.38 1.51
N LEU A 73 3.22 8.84 2.70
CA LEU A 73 2.32 9.63 3.55
C LEU A 73 2.10 11.11 3.10
N ARG A 74 2.19 11.40 1.80
CA ARG A 74 1.93 12.75 1.27
C ARG A 74 0.43 12.96 1.11
N VAL A 75 -0.10 13.99 1.75
CA VAL A 75 -1.51 14.39 1.63
C VAL A 75 -1.64 15.85 1.20
N ASP A 76 -2.87 16.28 0.93
CA ASP A 76 -3.18 17.68 0.67
C ASP A 76 -2.89 18.55 1.91
N VAL A 77 -2.61 19.83 1.67
CA VAL A 77 -2.31 20.78 2.75
C VAL A 77 -3.52 20.89 3.69
N PRO A 78 -3.33 20.67 5.00
CA PRO A 78 -4.43 20.71 5.95
C PRO A 78 -5.01 22.13 6.02
N ALA A 79 -6.34 22.25 5.95
CA ALA A 79 -7.02 23.55 6.05
C ALA A 79 -6.83 24.22 7.42
N THR A 80 -6.63 23.44 8.48
CA THR A 80 -6.41 23.92 9.85
C THR A 80 -5.47 23.01 10.62
N ALA A 81 -4.96 23.46 11.77
CA ALA A 81 -4.14 22.65 12.66
C ALA A 81 -4.86 21.41 13.22
N ALA A 82 -6.19 21.38 13.17
CA ALA A 82 -7.05 20.29 13.63
C ALA A 82 -7.72 19.52 12.47
N ALA A 83 -7.24 19.69 11.23
CA ALA A 83 -7.77 18.96 10.09
C ALA A 83 -7.52 17.46 10.25
N THR A 84 -8.43 16.64 9.70
CA THR A 84 -8.31 15.19 9.78
C THR A 84 -6.94 14.73 9.26
N GLY A 85 -6.23 13.95 10.06
CA GLY A 85 -4.88 13.53 9.75
C GLY A 85 -4.42 12.34 10.59
N THR A 86 -3.56 11.52 10.01
CA THR A 86 -2.94 10.36 10.66
C THR A 86 -1.48 10.69 10.99
N PRO A 87 -0.97 10.31 12.18
CA PRO A 87 0.43 10.53 12.54
C PRO A 87 1.40 10.06 11.45
N GLY A 88 2.38 10.91 11.13
CA GLY A 88 3.37 10.66 10.08
C GLY A 88 3.02 11.24 8.71
N GLN A 89 1.79 11.72 8.51
CA GLN A 89 1.40 12.41 7.28
C GLN A 89 2.15 13.72 7.12
N PHE A 90 2.51 14.07 5.88
CA PHE A 90 3.16 15.32 5.55
C PHE A 90 2.54 15.99 4.33
N ALA A 91 2.56 17.31 4.32
CA ALA A 91 2.13 18.13 3.20
C ALA A 91 3.06 19.35 3.08
N TYR A 92 3.08 20.02 1.93
CA TYR A 92 3.81 21.27 1.79
C TYR A 92 3.14 22.17 0.74
N ASP A 93 3.30 23.47 0.93
CA ASP A 93 2.98 24.50 -0.04
C ASP A 93 4.23 25.36 -0.32
N ALA A 94 4.06 26.50 -0.97
CA ALA A 94 5.16 27.41 -1.31
C ALA A 94 5.79 28.11 -0.09
N SER A 95 5.12 28.12 1.06
CA SER A 95 5.52 28.87 2.26
C SER A 95 5.78 27.99 3.48
N PHE A 96 5.16 26.81 3.56
CA PHE A 96 5.21 25.96 4.74
C PHE A 96 5.29 24.46 4.38
N ALA A 97 6.00 23.71 5.22
CA ALA A 97 5.89 22.26 5.31
C ALA A 97 5.08 21.90 6.56
N TYR A 98 4.17 20.94 6.43
CA TYR A 98 3.22 20.51 7.44
C TYR A 98 3.46 19.05 7.79
N PHE A 99 3.35 18.72 9.08
CA PHE A 99 3.50 17.37 9.60
C PHE A 99 2.38 17.06 10.58
N CYS A 100 1.73 15.91 10.42
CA CYS A 100 0.75 15.41 11.38
C CYS A 100 1.51 14.65 12.47
N THR A 101 1.58 15.20 13.68
CA THR A 101 2.36 14.62 14.80
C THR A 101 1.53 13.72 15.70
N ALA A 102 0.23 13.97 15.77
CA ALA A 102 -0.77 13.13 16.41
C ALA A 102 -2.04 13.12 15.56
N THR A 103 -2.99 12.25 15.87
CA THR A 103 -4.29 12.23 15.16
C THR A 103 -4.90 13.63 15.17
N ASP A 104 -5.27 14.10 13.99
CA ASP A 104 -5.87 15.41 13.76
C ASP A 104 -5.07 16.57 14.37
N THR A 105 -3.74 16.43 14.43
CA THR A 105 -2.84 17.44 15.01
C THR A 105 -1.70 17.76 14.05
N TRP A 106 -1.80 18.91 13.40
CA TRP A 106 -0.85 19.37 12.40
C TRP A 106 0.05 20.48 12.95
N VAL A 107 1.36 20.30 12.77
CA VAL A 107 2.38 21.33 12.97
C VAL A 107 2.92 21.78 11.63
N ARG A 108 3.44 23.00 11.54
CA ARG A 108 4.05 23.52 10.32
C ARG A 108 5.36 24.26 10.59
N VAL A 109 6.26 24.23 9.62
CA VAL A 109 7.53 24.97 9.59
C VAL A 109 7.57 25.84 8.34
N ALA A 110 8.06 27.08 8.47
CA ALA A 110 8.23 27.97 7.33
C ALA A 110 9.38 27.50 6.44
N VAL A 111 9.19 27.57 5.12
CA VAL A 111 10.18 27.21 4.12
C VAL A 111 10.75 28.49 3.52
N ALA A 112 12.08 28.61 3.50
CA ALA A 112 12.80 29.73 2.90
C ALA A 112 13.49 29.31 1.59
N THR A 113 13.79 30.28 0.72
CA THR A 113 14.61 30.07 -0.48
C THR A 113 16.09 30.19 -0.15
N TRP A 114 16.90 29.41 -0.84
CA TRP A 114 18.37 29.41 -0.79
C TRP A 114 18.98 30.50 -1.67
#